data_AF-A0A7C5SLT0-F1
#
_entry.id   AF-A0A7C5SLT0-F1
#
_cell.length_a   1.000
_cell.length_b   1.000
_cell.length_c   1.000
_cell.angle_alpha   90.00
_cell.angle_beta   90.00
_cell.angle_gamma   90.00
#
_symmetry.space_group_name_H-M   'P 1'
#
loop_
_entity.id
_entity.type
_entity.pdbx_description
1 polymer ?
#
loop_
_entity_poly.entity_id
_entity_poly.type
_entity_poly.pdbx_seq_one_letter_code
_entity_poly.pdbx_strand_id
1 'polypeptide(L)'
;MQSGRHGRSAAALPDHPAGAADVLDVPPQPGERGHLRGGGCVIEAARRYIEAGLRALPADRETKRPIRAVGRWKPYIKRPPTEAELSAWFANGPDALCILCGEASGNLEAMDFDAGGELFNAWWAKIPADLRAGLVVERTRSGGWHVIYRCCATVCGNLKLAQRKTGEGVVTLIETRGEGGLIICAPTPGYEVTQGDLCDPPVLSEDERDALLRAAWELNEYLPPAVNGPPDRPHDARVGPMSRPSAGGVTDRPGDDFNARGDVRAVLETHGWVRTKGGDNEYWRRPGKTSGMSATLKDRVFYVFSSNAHPFEANRAYSPFAVYALLDHGGDFEQAASALRQLGFGGDPHASLADHANGANISAIVRMSAAPGACPSDNGVLGQTIEHRIGQAAPVPDIADPGPMPAEMLRVPGLISEVMDHTLAIAPYPNHVMAFGGALALQAFLAGRKVRDPGDNRTNLYLLGL
;
A
#
# COMPACT_ATOMS: atom_id res chain seq x y z
N MET A 1 -79.18 -45.27 -33.89
CA MET A 1 -79.69 -44.02 -34.49
C MET A 1 -78.91 -42.83 -33.93
N GLN A 2 -79.04 -41.65 -34.54
CA GLN A 2 -78.16 -40.48 -34.37
C GLN A 2 -78.32 -39.75 -33.02
N SER A 3 -77.30 -38.94 -32.66
CA SER A 3 -77.34 -37.65 -31.91
C SER A 3 -78.10 -37.54 -30.56
N GLY A 4 -77.66 -36.77 -29.54
CA GLY A 4 -76.50 -35.87 -29.40
C GLY A 4 -76.89 -34.60 -28.60
N ARG A 5 -75.98 -34.13 -27.70
CA ARG A 5 -76.09 -32.89 -26.84
C ARG A 5 -77.15 -32.96 -25.71
N HIS A 6 -77.07 -32.28 -24.55
CA HIS A 6 -76.18 -31.27 -23.90
C HIS A 6 -75.97 -31.66 -22.39
N GLY A 7 -75.09 -31.10 -21.53
CA GLY A 7 -74.08 -30.03 -21.62
C GLY A 7 -73.61 -29.53 -20.21
N ARG A 8 -72.83 -28.43 -20.15
CA ARG A 8 -72.47 -27.56 -18.99
C ARG A 8 -71.43 -28.00 -17.91
N SER A 9 -70.32 -27.23 -17.88
CA SER A 9 -69.80 -26.44 -16.73
C SER A 9 -68.69 -26.98 -15.79
N ALA A 10 -67.85 -26.01 -15.38
CA ALA A 10 -66.92 -25.93 -14.23
C ALA A 10 -65.58 -26.69 -14.29
N ALA A 11 -64.54 -26.00 -13.77
CA ALA A 11 -63.16 -26.46 -13.66
C ALA A 11 -62.58 -26.03 -12.30
N ALA A 12 -61.69 -26.85 -11.70
CA ALA A 12 -60.47 -26.46 -10.97
C ALA A 12 -59.96 -27.59 -10.01
N LEU A 13 -58.70 -28.01 -10.21
CA LEU A 13 -57.71 -28.44 -9.20
C LEU A 13 -58.01 -29.70 -8.34
N PRO A 14 -57.00 -30.27 -7.61
CA PRO A 14 -55.57 -29.95 -7.53
C PRO A 14 -54.69 -31.12 -8.07
N ASP A 15 -53.36 -31.29 -7.88
CA ASP A 15 -52.29 -30.51 -7.19
C ASP A 15 -50.89 -30.80 -7.82
N HIS A 16 -49.83 -30.21 -7.29
CA HIS A 16 -48.40 -30.53 -7.55
C HIS A 16 -47.77 -31.41 -6.45
N PRO A 17 -46.59 -31.99 -6.70
CA PRO A 17 -45.40 -31.40 -6.05
C PRO A 17 -44.23 -31.13 -7.02
N ALA A 18 -43.30 -30.27 -6.57
CA ALA A 18 -42.12 -29.84 -7.32
C ALA A 18 -40.84 -30.52 -6.82
N GLY A 19 -39.79 -30.53 -7.65
CA GLY A 19 -38.48 -31.09 -7.29
C GLY A 19 -37.53 -31.21 -8.47
N ALA A 20 -37.07 -30.08 -9.02
CA ALA A 20 -35.96 -30.04 -9.97
C ALA A 20 -34.82 -29.23 -9.34
N ALA A 21 -33.64 -29.82 -9.24
CA ALA A 21 -32.41 -29.13 -8.85
C ALA A 21 -31.64 -28.76 -10.11
N ASP A 22 -31.20 -27.51 -10.22
CA ASP A 22 -30.47 -27.01 -11.38
C ASP A 22 -29.13 -27.73 -11.55
N VAL A 23 -28.86 -28.14 -12.79
CA VAL A 23 -27.56 -28.66 -13.21
C VAL A 23 -26.66 -27.46 -13.48
N LEU A 24 -25.54 -27.38 -12.74
CA LEU A 24 -24.52 -26.36 -12.97
C LEU A 24 -23.92 -26.52 -14.37
N ASP A 25 -23.98 -25.44 -15.14
CA ASP A 25 -23.54 -25.41 -16.54
C ASP A 25 -22.02 -25.59 -16.65
N VAL A 26 -21.61 -26.66 -17.34
CA VAL A 26 -20.19 -27.01 -17.55
C VAL A 26 -19.72 -26.31 -18.82
N PRO A 27 -18.58 -25.58 -18.82
CA PRO A 27 -18.12 -24.86 -19.99
C PRO A 27 -17.94 -25.79 -21.20
N PRO A 28 -18.23 -25.32 -22.42
CA PRO A 28 -18.30 -26.17 -23.60
C PRO A 28 -16.95 -26.82 -23.91
N GLN A 29 -16.98 -28.14 -24.11
CA GLN A 29 -15.85 -28.90 -24.65
C GLN A 29 -15.45 -28.32 -26.02
N PRO A 30 -14.14 -28.19 -26.33
CA PRO A 30 -13.69 -27.62 -27.61
C PRO A 30 -14.10 -28.54 -28.76
N GLY A 31 -15.07 -28.09 -29.56
CA GLY A 31 -15.53 -28.82 -30.73
C GLY A 31 -14.45 -28.91 -31.80
N GLU A 32 -14.27 -30.12 -32.36
CA GLU A 32 -13.29 -30.41 -33.41
C GLU A 32 -13.50 -29.52 -34.65
N ARG A 33 -12.69 -28.46 -34.78
CA ARG A 33 -12.48 -27.76 -36.05
C ARG A 33 -11.10 -28.12 -36.59
N GLY A 34 -11.02 -28.25 -37.91
CA GLY A 34 -9.93 -28.94 -38.60
C GLY A 34 -8.53 -28.49 -38.15
N HIS A 35 -7.66 -29.48 -37.93
CA HIS A 35 -6.28 -29.33 -37.51
C HIS A 35 -5.43 -28.62 -38.58
N LEU A 36 -5.53 -27.29 -38.63
CA LEU A 36 -4.65 -26.42 -39.40
C LEU A 36 -3.24 -26.53 -38.82
N ARG A 37 -2.41 -27.37 -39.43
CA ARG A 37 -0.96 -27.36 -39.24
C ARG A 37 -0.39 -26.04 -39.74
N GLY A 38 -0.36 -25.05 -38.87
CA GLY A 38 0.11 -23.71 -39.13
C GLY A 38 0.86 -23.15 -37.94
N GLY A 39 2.06 -23.69 -37.68
CA GLY A 39 3.01 -23.08 -36.76
C GLY A 39 3.52 -21.76 -37.35
N GLY A 40 2.70 -20.71 -37.25
CA GLY A 40 3.11 -19.35 -37.59
C GLY A 40 4.34 -18.98 -36.78
N CYS A 41 5.40 -18.52 -37.45
CA CYS A 41 6.65 -18.23 -36.76
C CYS A 41 6.41 -17.18 -35.67
N VAL A 42 7.01 -17.36 -34.50
CA VAL A 42 6.79 -16.51 -33.31
C VAL A 42 7.08 -15.02 -33.61
N ILE A 43 7.99 -14.75 -34.55
CA ILE A 43 8.26 -13.41 -35.09
C ILE A 43 7.05 -12.76 -35.78
N GLU A 44 6.23 -13.53 -36.53
CA GLU A 44 5.06 -12.99 -37.24
C GLU A 44 3.95 -12.59 -36.27
N ALA A 45 3.76 -13.36 -35.19
CA ALA A 45 2.89 -12.97 -34.10
C ALA A 45 3.39 -11.69 -33.43
N ALA A 46 4.70 -11.56 -33.19
CA ALA A 46 5.30 -10.34 -32.66
C ALA A 46 5.07 -9.12 -33.56
N ARG A 47 5.23 -9.27 -34.88
CA ARG A 47 4.92 -8.21 -35.86
C ARG A 47 3.45 -7.77 -35.78
N ARG A 48 2.52 -8.73 -35.85
CA ARG A 48 1.07 -8.47 -35.74
C ARG A 48 0.72 -7.74 -34.44
N TYR A 49 1.32 -8.12 -33.31
CA TYR A 49 1.11 -7.45 -32.03
C TYR A 49 1.68 -6.02 -32.03
N ILE A 50 2.85 -5.79 -32.64
CA ILE A 50 3.43 -4.44 -32.77
C ILE A 50 2.57 -3.55 -33.68
N GLU A 51 2.05 -4.10 -34.78
CA GLU A 51 1.09 -3.42 -35.68
C GLU A 51 -0.23 -3.08 -34.97
N ALA A 52 -0.71 -3.96 -34.10
CA ALA A 52 -1.84 -3.74 -33.18
C ALA A 52 -1.54 -2.76 -32.01
N GLY A 53 -0.39 -2.09 -32.03
CA GLY A 53 -0.01 -1.11 -31.01
C GLY A 53 0.38 -1.71 -29.65
N LEU A 54 0.74 -3.00 -29.61
CA LEU A 54 1.32 -3.63 -28.43
C LEU A 54 2.87 -3.55 -28.43
N ARG A 55 3.46 -3.81 -27.28
CA ARG A 55 4.91 -3.93 -27.09
C ARG A 55 5.32 -5.37 -26.89
N ALA A 56 5.23 -6.14 -27.98
CA ALA A 56 5.72 -7.51 -28.02
C ALA A 56 7.26 -7.53 -28.06
N LEU A 57 7.87 -8.40 -27.26
CA LEU A 57 9.31 -8.66 -27.19
C LEU A 57 9.56 -10.18 -27.11
N PRO A 58 10.67 -10.69 -27.68
CA PRO A 58 11.07 -12.08 -27.47
C PRO A 58 11.41 -12.32 -26.00
N ALA A 59 10.86 -13.39 -25.43
CA ALA A 59 10.95 -13.70 -24.00
C ALA A 59 11.74 -14.98 -23.71
N ASP A 60 12.22 -15.06 -22.47
CA ASP A 60 12.74 -16.27 -21.85
C ASP A 60 11.63 -16.90 -20.99
N ARG A 61 11.36 -18.20 -21.22
CA ARG A 61 10.19 -18.90 -20.67
C ARG A 61 10.25 -19.11 -19.15
N GLU A 62 11.45 -19.22 -18.59
CA GLU A 62 11.64 -19.49 -17.16
C GLU A 62 11.68 -18.22 -16.32
N THR A 63 12.41 -17.21 -16.77
CA THR A 63 12.48 -15.91 -16.09
C THR A 63 11.26 -15.02 -16.35
N LYS A 64 10.38 -15.41 -17.30
CA LYS A 64 9.22 -14.64 -17.80
C LYS A 64 9.59 -13.18 -18.18
N ARG A 65 10.77 -12.97 -18.78
CA ARG A 65 11.35 -11.63 -19.10
C ARG A 65 11.87 -11.58 -20.52
N PRO A 66 12.05 -10.39 -21.13
CA PRO A 66 12.70 -10.26 -22.43
C PRO A 66 14.08 -10.93 -22.45
N ILE A 67 14.41 -11.64 -23.54
CA ILE A 67 15.70 -12.34 -23.66
C ILE A 67 16.89 -11.39 -23.54
N ARG A 68 18.04 -11.91 -23.11
CA ARG A 68 19.29 -11.12 -22.91
C ARG A 68 19.71 -10.30 -24.14
N ALA A 69 19.38 -10.76 -25.36
CA ALA A 69 19.66 -10.04 -26.61
C ALA A 69 18.90 -8.71 -26.77
N VAL A 70 17.75 -8.55 -26.11
CA VAL A 70 17.01 -7.27 -26.03
C VAL A 70 17.78 -6.24 -25.17
N GLY A 71 18.69 -6.70 -24.31
CA GLY A 71 19.50 -5.85 -23.45
C GLY A 71 18.68 -5.16 -22.37
N ARG A 72 18.59 -3.83 -22.42
CA ARG A 72 17.67 -3.06 -21.55
C ARG A 72 16.32 -2.95 -22.25
N TRP A 73 15.27 -3.50 -21.65
CA TRP A 73 13.92 -3.44 -22.25
C TRP A 73 13.20 -2.10 -22.02
N LYS A 74 13.57 -1.33 -20.99
CA LYS A 74 12.93 -0.04 -20.64
C LYS A 74 12.80 0.98 -21.79
N PRO A 75 13.71 1.11 -22.77
CA PRO A 75 13.51 1.99 -23.93
C PRO A 75 12.24 1.65 -24.74
N TYR A 76 11.82 0.38 -24.78
CA TYR A 76 10.61 -0.04 -25.51
C TYR A 76 9.29 0.32 -24.79
N ILE A 77 9.36 0.87 -23.58
CA ILE A 77 8.22 1.61 -22.98
C ILE A 77 7.85 2.77 -23.92
N LYS A 78 8.86 3.53 -24.38
CA LYS A 78 8.64 4.78 -25.14
C LYS A 78 8.54 4.62 -26.67
N ARG A 79 8.94 3.47 -27.23
CA ARG A 79 8.85 3.20 -28.68
C ARG A 79 8.64 1.71 -28.97
N PRO A 80 8.03 1.32 -30.09
CA PRO A 80 8.06 -0.07 -30.53
C PRO A 80 9.50 -0.52 -30.86
N PRO A 81 9.77 -1.83 -30.84
CA PRO A 81 10.89 -2.42 -31.57
C PRO A 81 10.80 -2.08 -33.06
N THR A 82 11.95 -1.92 -33.70
CA THR A 82 12.04 -1.84 -35.17
C THR A 82 12.07 -3.24 -35.78
N GLU A 83 11.70 -3.37 -37.05
CA GLU A 83 11.77 -4.64 -37.78
C GLU A 83 13.19 -5.25 -37.79
N ALA A 84 14.22 -4.41 -37.89
CA ALA A 84 15.62 -4.85 -37.82
C ALA A 84 16.01 -5.39 -36.44
N GLU A 85 15.56 -4.76 -35.35
CA GLU A 85 15.77 -5.26 -33.98
C GLU A 85 15.04 -6.58 -33.76
N LEU A 86 13.78 -6.67 -34.19
CA LEU A 86 12.96 -7.87 -34.08
C LEU A 86 13.60 -9.05 -34.84
N SER A 87 13.92 -8.85 -36.11
CA SER A 87 14.63 -9.83 -36.94
C SER A 87 15.97 -10.26 -36.31
N ALA A 88 16.76 -9.33 -35.76
CA ALA A 88 18.03 -9.65 -35.12
C ALA A 88 17.88 -10.48 -33.83
N TRP A 89 16.85 -10.24 -33.02
CA TRP A 89 16.60 -11.04 -31.81
C TRP A 89 16.05 -12.43 -32.13
N PHE A 90 15.19 -12.53 -33.16
CA PHE A 90 14.60 -13.80 -33.58
C PHE A 90 15.55 -14.69 -34.39
N ALA A 91 16.68 -14.16 -34.88
CA ALA A 91 17.68 -14.92 -35.65
C ALA A 91 18.24 -16.16 -34.93
N ASN A 92 18.25 -16.16 -33.58
CA ASN A 92 18.68 -17.31 -32.76
C ASN A 92 17.53 -18.24 -32.33
N GLY A 93 16.33 -18.09 -32.90
CA GLY A 93 15.18 -18.97 -32.67
C GLY A 93 14.55 -18.97 -31.27
N PRO A 94 14.35 -17.83 -30.58
CA PRO A 94 13.55 -17.81 -29.35
C PRO A 94 12.09 -18.20 -29.65
N ASP A 95 11.52 -19.05 -28.79
CA ASP A 95 10.20 -19.66 -28.96
C ASP A 95 9.06 -18.95 -28.19
N ALA A 96 9.34 -17.82 -27.54
CA ALA A 96 8.41 -17.16 -26.63
C ALA A 96 8.29 -15.64 -26.84
N LEU A 97 7.12 -15.11 -26.50
CA LEU A 97 6.78 -13.68 -26.49
C LEU A 97 6.33 -13.21 -25.12
N CYS A 98 6.71 -11.98 -24.78
CA CYS A 98 6.04 -11.21 -23.76
C CYS A 98 5.47 -9.91 -24.32
N ILE A 99 4.39 -9.42 -23.72
CA ILE A 99 3.84 -8.08 -23.96
C ILE A 99 4.09 -7.24 -22.72
N LEU A 100 4.70 -6.07 -22.92
CA LEU A 100 4.82 -5.02 -21.90
C LEU A 100 3.47 -4.29 -21.76
N CYS A 101 2.87 -4.39 -20.58
CA CYS A 101 1.58 -3.81 -20.24
C CYS A 101 1.70 -2.31 -19.87
N GLY A 102 0.56 -1.63 -19.74
CA GLY A 102 0.49 -0.19 -19.45
C GLY A 102 0.34 0.71 -20.68
N GLU A 103 0.68 2.00 -20.51
CA GLU A 103 0.65 3.06 -21.52
C GLU A 103 1.42 2.65 -22.79
N ALA A 104 2.54 1.95 -22.60
CA ALA A 104 3.41 1.47 -23.69
C ALA A 104 2.66 0.62 -24.73
N SER A 105 1.67 -0.15 -24.28
CA SER A 105 0.73 -0.93 -25.10
C SER A 105 -0.68 -0.36 -25.05
N GLY A 106 -0.85 0.97 -24.93
CA GLY A 106 -2.15 1.66 -24.95
C GLY A 106 -3.09 1.23 -23.82
N ASN A 107 -2.63 1.41 -22.58
CA ASN A 107 -3.32 1.06 -21.33
C ASN A 107 -3.75 -0.42 -21.24
N LEU A 108 -2.97 -1.33 -21.82
CA LEU A 108 -3.19 -2.77 -21.67
C LEU A 108 -3.00 -3.18 -20.20
N GLU A 109 -3.93 -3.93 -19.65
CA GLU A 109 -3.79 -4.61 -18.35
C GLU A 109 -4.28 -6.04 -18.50
N ALA A 110 -3.63 -6.96 -17.78
CA ALA A 110 -4.06 -8.34 -17.69
C ALA A 110 -4.34 -8.72 -16.24
N MET A 111 -5.38 -9.50 -15.99
CA MET A 111 -5.54 -10.22 -14.73
C MET A 111 -4.87 -11.58 -14.87
N ASP A 112 -3.87 -11.84 -14.03
CA ASP A 112 -3.09 -13.07 -13.98
C ASP A 112 -3.64 -13.94 -12.83
N PHE A 113 -4.17 -15.12 -13.18
CA PHE A 113 -4.75 -16.10 -12.28
C PHE A 113 -3.74 -17.22 -12.05
N ASP A 114 -2.95 -17.06 -10.99
CA ASP A 114 -1.92 -18.00 -10.56
C ASP A 114 -2.52 -19.26 -9.89
N ALA A 115 -1.68 -20.11 -9.29
CA ALA A 115 -2.09 -21.33 -8.58
C ALA A 115 -2.98 -22.29 -9.40
N GLY A 116 -2.71 -22.41 -10.71
CA GLY A 116 -3.51 -23.23 -11.63
C GLY A 116 -4.89 -22.66 -11.95
N GLY A 117 -5.14 -21.39 -11.62
CA GLY A 117 -6.39 -20.70 -11.92
C GLY A 117 -7.55 -21.07 -11.00
N GLU A 118 -7.30 -21.56 -9.79
CA GLU A 118 -8.34 -22.05 -8.86
C GLU A 118 -9.49 -21.04 -8.61
N LEU A 119 -9.16 -19.74 -8.55
CA LEU A 119 -10.16 -18.68 -8.38
C LEU A 119 -10.82 -18.19 -9.68
N PHE A 120 -10.34 -18.62 -10.86
CA PHE A 120 -10.83 -18.13 -12.15
C PHE A 120 -12.34 -18.34 -12.33
N ASN A 121 -12.86 -19.54 -12.05
CA ASN A 121 -14.28 -19.84 -12.23
C ASN A 121 -15.17 -19.06 -11.24
N ALA A 122 -14.74 -18.94 -9.97
CA ALA A 122 -15.46 -18.19 -8.95
C ALA A 122 -15.47 -16.68 -9.25
N TRP A 123 -14.39 -16.17 -9.85
CA TRP A 123 -14.29 -14.81 -10.36
C TRP A 123 -15.18 -14.60 -11.59
N TRP A 124 -15.07 -15.48 -12.59
CA TRP A 124 -15.84 -15.42 -13.85
C TRP A 124 -17.34 -15.40 -13.60
N ALA A 125 -17.83 -16.19 -12.63
CA ALA A 125 -19.25 -16.20 -12.25
C ALA A 125 -19.77 -14.86 -11.70
N LYS A 126 -18.90 -13.99 -11.17
CA LYS A 126 -19.26 -12.66 -10.64
C LYS A 126 -19.31 -11.56 -11.72
N ILE A 127 -18.77 -11.80 -12.92
CA ILE A 127 -18.67 -10.79 -13.97
C ILE A 127 -19.97 -10.77 -14.82
N PRO A 128 -20.50 -9.60 -15.19
CA PRO A 128 -21.60 -9.49 -16.16
C PRO A 128 -21.33 -10.27 -17.46
N ALA A 129 -22.36 -10.88 -18.05
CA ALA A 129 -22.21 -11.81 -19.17
C ALA A 129 -21.81 -11.11 -20.49
N ASP A 130 -22.35 -9.91 -20.70
CA ASP A 130 -21.99 -8.96 -21.73
C ASP A 130 -20.51 -8.54 -21.64
N LEU A 131 -20.06 -8.14 -20.44
CA LEU A 131 -18.66 -7.79 -20.21
C LEU A 131 -17.74 -9.00 -20.46
N ARG A 132 -18.10 -10.19 -19.98
CA ARG A 132 -17.32 -11.43 -20.20
C ARG A 132 -17.16 -11.80 -21.66
N ALA A 133 -18.19 -11.62 -22.48
CA ALA A 133 -18.18 -12.02 -23.88
C ALA A 133 -17.15 -11.24 -24.72
N GLY A 134 -16.79 -10.01 -24.32
CA GLY A 134 -15.80 -9.18 -25.01
C GLY A 134 -14.34 -9.43 -24.61
N LEU A 135 -14.07 -10.10 -23.48
CA LEU A 135 -12.71 -10.22 -22.93
C LEU A 135 -11.81 -11.14 -23.79
N VAL A 136 -10.52 -10.81 -23.85
CA VAL A 136 -9.50 -11.75 -24.37
C VAL A 136 -9.08 -12.66 -23.22
N VAL A 137 -9.14 -13.98 -23.42
CA VAL A 137 -8.83 -14.98 -22.38
C VAL A 137 -7.82 -15.98 -22.91
N GLU A 138 -6.72 -16.13 -22.19
CA GLU A 138 -5.60 -17.01 -22.53
C GLU A 138 -5.29 -17.97 -21.38
N ARG A 139 -4.99 -19.24 -21.69
CA ARG A 139 -4.46 -20.21 -20.72
C ARG A 139 -2.95 -20.12 -20.63
N THR A 140 -2.39 -20.29 -19.43
CA THR A 140 -0.94 -20.20 -19.18
C THR A 140 -0.30 -21.57 -18.98
N ARG A 141 1.04 -21.64 -19.12
CA ARG A 141 1.82 -22.90 -19.06
C ARG A 141 1.65 -23.73 -17.79
N SER A 142 1.18 -23.11 -16.70
CA SER A 142 1.02 -23.71 -15.38
C SER A 142 -0.46 -23.99 -15.04
N GLY A 143 -1.35 -23.96 -16.03
CA GLY A 143 -2.78 -24.21 -15.87
C GLY A 143 -3.63 -22.99 -15.50
N GLY A 144 -2.97 -21.88 -15.14
CA GLY A 144 -3.60 -20.58 -14.85
C GLY A 144 -4.15 -19.87 -16.09
N TRP A 145 -4.56 -18.63 -15.90
CA TRP A 145 -5.25 -17.83 -16.93
C TRP A 145 -4.74 -16.39 -16.96
N HIS A 146 -4.69 -15.80 -18.15
CA HIS A 146 -4.66 -14.35 -18.33
C HIS A 146 -6.01 -13.88 -18.87
N VAL A 147 -6.55 -12.79 -18.32
CA VAL A 147 -7.71 -12.07 -18.88
C VAL A 147 -7.27 -10.67 -19.25
N ILE A 148 -7.29 -10.35 -20.53
CA ILE A 148 -6.52 -9.25 -21.13
C ILE A 148 -7.48 -8.23 -21.75
N TYR A 149 -7.24 -6.95 -21.43
CA TYR A 149 -8.05 -5.83 -21.89
C TYR A 149 -7.22 -4.54 -21.93
N ARG A 150 -7.78 -3.49 -22.54
CA ARG A 150 -7.28 -2.11 -22.44
C ARG A 150 -8.22 -1.32 -21.53
N CYS A 151 -7.70 -0.32 -20.83
CA CYS A 151 -8.52 0.64 -20.09
C CYS A 151 -8.61 1.98 -20.83
N CYS A 152 -9.78 2.61 -20.86
CA CYS A 152 -9.94 3.97 -21.40
C CYS A 152 -9.14 5.02 -20.61
N ALA A 153 -8.79 4.73 -19.35
CA ALA A 153 -7.98 5.55 -18.46
C ALA A 153 -6.62 4.88 -18.18
N THR A 154 -5.63 5.68 -17.76
CA THR A 154 -4.31 5.18 -17.35
C THR A 154 -4.43 4.15 -16.23
N VAL A 155 -3.83 2.98 -16.43
CA VAL A 155 -3.75 1.92 -15.42
C VAL A 155 -2.59 2.18 -14.45
N CYS A 156 -2.73 1.71 -13.21
CA CYS A 156 -1.62 1.69 -12.26
C CYS A 156 -0.64 0.55 -12.58
N GLY A 157 0.47 0.46 -11.83
CA GLY A 157 1.31 -0.74 -11.83
C GLY A 157 0.57 -1.96 -11.25
N ASN A 158 1.25 -3.11 -11.26
CA ASN A 158 0.70 -4.39 -10.79
C ASN A 158 0.03 -4.31 -9.41
N LEU A 159 -1.20 -4.80 -9.32
CA LEU A 159 -1.99 -4.88 -8.08
C LEU A 159 -2.12 -6.32 -7.61
N LYS A 160 -1.93 -6.58 -6.32
CA LYS A 160 -2.31 -7.87 -5.71
C LYS A 160 -3.79 -7.81 -5.34
N LEU A 161 -4.62 -8.64 -5.97
CA LEU A 161 -6.08 -8.60 -5.81
C LEU A 161 -6.60 -9.67 -4.86
N ALA A 162 -6.10 -10.90 -4.99
CA ALA A 162 -6.43 -12.00 -4.10
C ALA A 162 -5.16 -12.73 -3.68
N GLN A 163 -5.02 -12.99 -2.39
CA GLN A 163 -3.92 -13.71 -1.77
C GLN A 163 -4.44 -14.69 -0.71
N ARG A 164 -3.67 -15.74 -0.43
CA ARG A 164 -3.92 -16.71 0.65
C ARG A 164 -2.64 -16.90 1.47
N LYS A 165 -2.78 -16.98 2.80
CA LYS A 165 -1.68 -17.40 3.68
C LYS A 165 -1.66 -18.92 3.79
N THR A 166 -0.55 -19.55 3.41
CA THR A 166 -0.30 -20.98 3.54
C THR A 166 0.74 -21.23 4.64
N GLY A 167 1.07 -22.50 4.91
CA GLY A 167 2.19 -22.84 5.80
C GLY A 167 3.56 -22.40 5.28
N GLU A 168 3.68 -22.14 3.96
CA GLU A 168 4.93 -21.80 3.27
C GLU A 168 5.10 -20.28 3.06
N GLY A 169 4.05 -19.48 3.25
CA GLY A 169 4.10 -18.03 3.10
C GLY A 169 2.77 -17.40 2.69
N VAL A 170 2.83 -16.32 1.92
CA VAL A 170 1.65 -15.69 1.30
C VAL A 170 1.74 -15.91 -0.20
N VAL A 171 0.76 -16.63 -0.74
CA VAL A 171 0.63 -16.91 -2.18
C VAL A 171 -0.31 -15.88 -2.80
N THR A 172 0.07 -15.33 -3.96
CA THR A 172 -0.84 -14.55 -4.80
C THR A 172 -1.67 -15.50 -5.65
N LEU A 173 -2.98 -15.31 -5.68
CA LEU A 173 -3.93 -16.10 -6.47
C LEU A 173 -4.46 -15.32 -7.68
N ILE A 174 -4.63 -14.00 -7.52
CA ILE A 174 -4.99 -13.08 -8.61
C ILE A 174 -4.17 -11.79 -8.44
N GLU A 175 -3.47 -11.37 -9.49
CA GLU A 175 -2.88 -10.02 -9.60
C GLU A 175 -3.21 -9.34 -10.94
N THR A 176 -3.00 -8.03 -11.03
CA THR A 176 -2.94 -7.33 -12.32
C THR A 176 -1.52 -7.19 -12.82
N ARG A 177 -1.37 -7.18 -14.14
CA ARG A 177 -0.16 -6.87 -14.89
C ARG A 177 -0.43 -5.54 -15.59
N GLY A 178 -0.16 -4.45 -14.89
CA GLY A 178 -0.48 -3.09 -15.30
C GLY A 178 0.74 -2.34 -15.86
N GLU A 179 0.88 -1.06 -15.52
CA GLU A 179 2.00 -0.21 -15.96
C GLU A 179 3.36 -0.80 -15.59
N GLY A 180 4.22 -0.98 -16.59
CA GLY A 180 5.53 -1.64 -16.45
C GLY A 180 5.48 -3.15 -16.21
N GLY A 181 4.28 -3.75 -16.18
CA GLY A 181 4.06 -5.19 -16.07
C GLY A 181 4.40 -5.94 -17.35
N LEU A 182 4.62 -7.24 -17.23
CA LEU A 182 4.88 -8.15 -18.36
C LEU A 182 3.97 -9.38 -18.24
N ILE A 183 3.34 -9.77 -19.34
CA ILE A 183 2.73 -11.10 -19.53
C ILE A 183 3.52 -11.88 -20.58
N ILE A 184 3.61 -13.20 -20.42
CA ILE A 184 3.96 -14.10 -21.54
C ILE A 184 2.66 -14.40 -22.29
N CYS A 185 2.70 -14.52 -23.61
CA CYS A 185 1.49 -14.69 -24.42
C CYS A 185 1.65 -15.72 -25.54
N ALA A 186 0.54 -16.18 -26.09
CA ALA A 186 0.48 -16.98 -27.31
C ALA A 186 1.25 -16.26 -28.46
N PRO A 187 1.86 -17.00 -29.41
CA PRO A 187 1.88 -18.45 -29.54
C PRO A 187 3.03 -19.13 -28.76
N THR A 188 3.51 -18.55 -27.64
CA THR A 188 4.53 -19.21 -26.79
C THR A 188 4.06 -20.62 -26.39
N PRO A 189 4.90 -21.68 -26.51
CA PRO A 189 4.48 -23.03 -26.15
C PRO A 189 3.98 -23.16 -24.70
N GLY A 190 2.71 -23.54 -24.56
CA GLY A 190 1.97 -23.58 -23.31
C GLY A 190 1.08 -22.37 -23.03
N TYR A 191 0.98 -21.42 -23.97
CA TYR A 191 0.05 -20.28 -23.92
C TYR A 191 -0.91 -20.34 -25.10
N GLU A 192 -2.21 -20.29 -24.83
CA GLU A 192 -3.28 -20.50 -25.83
C GLU A 192 -4.43 -19.52 -25.59
N VAL A 193 -4.76 -18.71 -26.60
CA VAL A 193 -5.94 -17.84 -26.58
C VAL A 193 -7.19 -18.70 -26.78
N THR A 194 -8.07 -18.68 -25.78
CA THR A 194 -9.35 -19.42 -25.74
C THR A 194 -10.56 -18.54 -26.04
N GLN A 195 -10.43 -17.21 -25.90
CA GLN A 195 -11.47 -16.23 -26.25
C GLN A 195 -10.82 -14.92 -26.73
N GLY A 196 -11.43 -14.25 -27.71
CA GLY A 196 -10.98 -12.96 -28.25
C GLY A 196 -9.74 -13.04 -29.17
N ASP A 197 -9.18 -11.89 -29.53
CA ASP A 197 -7.90 -11.75 -30.23
C ASP A 197 -6.98 -10.80 -29.46
N LEU A 198 -5.73 -11.22 -29.21
CA LEU A 198 -4.70 -10.36 -28.62
C LEU A 198 -4.39 -9.12 -29.47
N CYS A 199 -4.66 -9.16 -30.78
CA CYS A 199 -4.52 -8.01 -31.67
C CYS A 199 -5.62 -6.95 -31.49
N ASP A 200 -6.74 -7.30 -30.87
CA ASP A 200 -7.87 -6.38 -30.63
C ASP A 200 -8.47 -6.58 -29.21
N PRO A 201 -7.72 -6.27 -28.13
CA PRO A 201 -8.24 -6.38 -26.77
C PRO A 201 -9.29 -5.29 -26.52
N PRO A 202 -10.43 -5.60 -25.86
CA PRO A 202 -11.50 -4.64 -25.65
C PRO A 202 -11.02 -3.45 -24.82
N VAL A 203 -11.51 -2.26 -25.14
CA VAL A 203 -11.27 -1.04 -24.34
C VAL A 203 -12.41 -0.90 -23.33
N LEU A 204 -12.12 -1.24 -22.08
CA LEU A 204 -13.07 -1.13 -20.96
C LEU A 204 -13.13 0.30 -20.42
N SER A 205 -14.31 0.70 -19.98
CA SER A 205 -14.51 1.86 -19.09
C SER A 205 -13.91 1.61 -17.70
N GLU A 206 -13.72 2.68 -16.92
CA GLU A 206 -13.29 2.55 -15.52
C GLU A 206 -14.26 1.72 -14.67
N ASP A 207 -15.58 1.78 -14.93
CA ASP A 207 -16.58 1.06 -14.14
C ASP A 207 -16.63 -0.45 -14.47
N GLU A 208 -16.40 -0.82 -15.74
CA GLU A 208 -16.22 -2.21 -16.17
C GLU A 208 -14.93 -2.79 -15.59
N ARG A 209 -13.81 -2.06 -15.70
CA ARG A 209 -12.53 -2.43 -15.06
C ARG A 209 -12.72 -2.62 -13.55
N ASP A 210 -13.40 -1.70 -12.87
CA ASP A 210 -13.65 -1.82 -11.44
C ASP A 210 -14.63 -2.96 -11.10
N ALA A 211 -15.51 -3.39 -12.01
CA ALA A 211 -16.25 -4.65 -11.83
C ALA A 211 -15.32 -5.87 -11.81
N LEU A 212 -14.35 -5.93 -12.75
CA LEU A 212 -13.33 -6.98 -12.79
C LEU A 212 -12.49 -7.04 -11.50
N LEU A 213 -11.99 -5.89 -11.04
CA LEU A 213 -11.16 -5.81 -9.83
C LEU A 213 -11.96 -6.09 -8.54
N ARG A 214 -13.20 -5.57 -8.42
CA ARG A 214 -14.07 -5.84 -7.27
C ARG A 214 -14.32 -7.33 -7.08
N ALA A 215 -14.64 -8.04 -8.17
CA ALA A 215 -14.87 -9.48 -8.13
C ALA A 215 -13.64 -10.27 -7.65
N ALA A 216 -12.42 -9.81 -7.94
CA ALA A 216 -11.19 -10.44 -7.45
C ALA A 216 -10.91 -10.11 -5.98
N TRP A 217 -11.07 -8.85 -5.56
CA TRP A 217 -10.92 -8.47 -4.14
C TRP A 217 -11.96 -9.14 -3.22
N GLU A 218 -13.16 -9.44 -3.71
CA GLU A 218 -14.17 -10.22 -2.97
C GLU A 218 -13.73 -11.68 -2.71
N LEU A 219 -12.77 -12.21 -3.46
CA LEU A 219 -12.17 -13.54 -3.27
C LEU A 219 -10.87 -13.51 -2.46
N ASN A 220 -10.48 -12.36 -1.91
CA ASN A 220 -9.25 -12.24 -1.14
C ASN A 220 -9.38 -12.84 0.28
N GLU A 221 -8.52 -13.81 0.59
CA GLU A 221 -8.47 -14.53 1.87
C GLU A 221 -7.43 -13.95 2.84
N TYR A 222 -6.53 -13.07 2.38
CA TYR A 222 -5.43 -12.54 3.18
C TYR A 222 -5.37 -11.01 3.15
N LEU A 223 -5.52 -10.40 4.32
CA LEU A 223 -5.17 -8.99 4.54
C LEU A 223 -3.74 -8.92 5.11
N PRO A 224 -2.83 -8.13 4.52
CA PRO A 224 -1.50 -7.92 5.08
C PRO A 224 -1.59 -7.16 6.42
N PRO A 225 -0.61 -7.32 7.33
CA PRO A 225 -0.56 -6.56 8.57
C PRO A 225 -0.65 -5.07 8.30
N ALA A 226 -1.63 -4.42 8.93
CA ALA A 226 -1.81 -2.99 8.82
C ALA A 226 -0.67 -2.24 9.52
N VAL A 227 -0.21 -1.14 8.91
CA VAL A 227 0.70 -0.19 9.57
C VAL A 227 0.03 0.35 10.82
N ASN A 228 0.71 0.24 11.96
CA ASN A 228 0.22 0.59 13.30
C ASN A 228 1.17 1.54 14.04
N GLY A 229 1.67 2.55 13.32
CA GLY A 229 2.68 3.48 13.81
C GLY A 229 3.51 4.05 12.66
N PRO A 230 4.60 4.79 12.96
CA PRO A 230 5.56 5.21 11.95
C PRO A 230 6.06 4.00 11.13
N PRO A 231 6.31 4.15 9.82
CA PRO A 231 6.84 3.06 9.01
C PRO A 231 8.17 2.57 9.58
N ASP A 232 8.31 1.24 9.69
CA ASP A 232 9.44 0.60 10.37
C ASP A 232 10.80 1.14 9.93
N ARG A 233 11.61 1.55 10.92
CA ARG A 233 13.06 1.69 10.73
C ARG A 233 13.63 0.33 10.30
N PRO A 234 14.71 0.29 9.49
CA PRO A 234 15.32 -0.96 9.07
C PRO A 234 15.61 -1.87 10.27
N HIS A 235 15.35 -3.16 10.07
CA HIS A 235 15.15 -4.20 11.08
C HIS A 235 16.44 -4.55 11.86
N ASP A 236 16.90 -3.64 12.72
CA ASP A 236 18.06 -3.83 13.59
C ASP A 236 17.86 -3.21 15.00
N ALA A 237 16.70 -3.46 15.58
CA ALA A 237 16.50 -3.44 17.02
C ALA A 237 15.99 -4.81 17.45
N ARG A 238 16.67 -5.43 18.43
CA ARG A 238 16.37 -6.77 18.91
C ARG A 238 14.91 -6.86 19.34
N VAL A 239 14.12 -7.67 18.64
CA VAL A 239 12.84 -8.16 19.15
C VAL A 239 13.15 -8.99 20.39
N GLY A 240 13.02 -8.38 21.58
CA GLY A 240 12.97 -9.11 22.83
C GLY A 240 11.83 -10.13 22.75
N PRO A 241 11.98 -11.33 23.34
CA PRO A 241 10.96 -12.36 23.24
C PRO A 241 9.63 -11.82 23.75
N MET A 242 8.54 -12.21 23.06
CA MET A 242 7.17 -11.84 23.40
C MET A 242 6.96 -11.83 24.91
N SER A 243 6.70 -10.64 25.48
CA SER A 243 6.29 -10.54 26.87
C SER A 243 5.02 -11.37 27.06
N ARG A 244 5.13 -12.43 27.86
CA ARG A 244 3.96 -13.18 28.32
C ARG A 244 2.98 -12.20 28.97
N PRO A 245 1.65 -12.42 28.89
CA PRO A 245 0.69 -11.55 29.54
C PRO A 245 0.94 -11.58 31.05
N SER A 246 1.51 -10.49 31.57
CA SER A 246 1.49 -10.21 33.00
C SER A 246 0.04 -10.00 33.40
N ALA A 247 -0.44 -10.76 34.38
CA ALA A 247 -1.79 -10.60 34.90
C ALA A 247 -1.90 -9.27 35.66
N GLY A 248 -2.41 -8.23 34.99
CA GLY A 248 -2.63 -6.91 35.57
C GLY A 248 -2.85 -5.83 34.52
N GLY A 249 -4.11 -5.49 34.26
CA GLY A 249 -4.56 -4.26 33.58
C GLY A 249 -3.95 -3.96 32.21
N VAL A 250 -4.66 -4.30 31.13
CA VAL A 250 -4.39 -3.70 29.81
C VAL A 250 -4.83 -2.23 29.88
N THR A 251 -3.88 -1.32 30.10
CA THR A 251 -4.13 0.11 29.92
C THR A 251 -4.08 0.42 28.44
N ASP A 252 -5.23 0.32 27.77
CA ASP A 252 -5.33 0.52 26.32
C ASP A 252 -4.69 1.85 25.91
N ARG A 253 -3.72 1.78 25.00
CA ARG A 253 -3.07 2.98 24.44
C ARG A 253 -4.10 3.67 23.53
N PRO A 254 -4.15 5.02 23.48
CA PRO A 254 -5.17 5.74 22.70
C PRO A 254 -5.29 5.30 21.24
N GLY A 255 -4.15 4.97 20.59
CA GLY A 255 -4.14 4.42 19.23
C GLY A 255 -4.68 2.99 19.11
N ASP A 256 -4.47 2.13 20.11
CA ASP A 256 -5.03 0.76 20.12
C ASP A 256 -6.55 0.79 20.34
N ASP A 257 -7.02 1.66 21.24
CA ASP A 257 -8.46 1.88 21.48
C ASP A 257 -9.13 2.50 20.24
N PHE A 258 -8.51 3.48 19.58
CA PHE A 258 -9.01 3.99 18.30
C PHE A 258 -8.98 2.93 17.19
N ASN A 259 -7.96 2.07 17.15
CA ASN A 259 -7.96 0.91 16.26
C ASN A 259 -9.14 -0.02 16.51
N ALA A 260 -9.53 -0.24 17.78
CA ALA A 260 -10.66 -1.09 18.15
C ALA A 260 -12.03 -0.45 17.85
N ARG A 261 -12.29 0.78 18.33
CA ARG A 261 -13.63 1.41 18.31
C ARG A 261 -13.74 2.78 17.61
N GLY A 262 -12.63 3.39 17.21
CA GLY A 262 -12.63 4.69 16.51
C GLY A 262 -13.36 4.65 15.16
N ASP A 263 -13.89 5.77 14.70
CA ASP A 263 -14.55 5.85 13.39
C ASP A 263 -13.59 6.34 12.30
N VAL A 264 -12.93 5.37 11.65
CA VAL A 264 -12.06 5.64 10.48
C VAL A 264 -12.82 6.21 9.29
N ARG A 265 -14.14 6.00 9.18
CA ARG A 265 -14.93 6.48 8.03
C ARG A 265 -15.12 7.99 8.10
N ALA A 266 -15.47 8.50 9.28
CA ALA A 266 -15.55 9.93 9.53
C ALA A 266 -14.23 10.65 9.23
N VAL A 267 -13.08 10.05 9.57
CA VAL A 267 -11.75 10.59 9.21
C VAL A 267 -11.57 10.64 7.69
N LEU A 268 -11.82 9.52 6.99
CA LEU A 268 -11.69 9.45 5.53
C LEU A 268 -12.60 10.48 4.83
N GLU A 269 -13.86 10.57 5.23
CA GLU A 269 -14.86 11.48 4.68
C GLU A 269 -14.51 12.96 4.92
N THR A 270 -13.99 13.29 6.12
CA THR A 270 -13.51 14.65 6.45
C THR A 270 -12.38 15.10 5.51
N HIS A 271 -11.50 14.17 5.11
CA HIS A 271 -10.42 14.42 4.15
C HIS A 271 -10.83 14.20 2.69
N GLY A 272 -12.13 14.17 2.39
CA GLY A 272 -12.66 14.15 1.02
C GLY A 272 -12.57 12.80 0.31
N TRP A 273 -12.32 11.70 1.03
CA TRP A 273 -12.50 10.36 0.48
C TRP A 273 -13.98 10.03 0.36
N VAL A 274 -14.38 9.44 -0.75
CA VAL A 274 -15.79 9.12 -1.03
C VAL A 274 -15.98 7.61 -1.03
N ARG A 275 -16.85 7.11 -0.15
CA ARG A 275 -17.29 5.70 -0.16
C ARG A 275 -18.17 5.44 -1.39
N THR A 276 -17.72 4.59 -2.30
CA THR A 276 -18.40 4.28 -3.57
C THR A 276 -19.29 3.03 -3.49
N LYS A 277 -18.99 2.10 -2.57
CA LYS A 277 -19.81 0.91 -2.27
C LYS A 277 -19.60 0.49 -0.81
N GLY A 278 -20.68 0.11 -0.14
CA GLY A 278 -20.67 -0.46 1.21
C GLY A 278 -20.79 -2.00 1.23
N GLY A 279 -20.81 -2.56 2.43
CA GLY A 279 -20.78 -4.01 2.70
C GLY A 279 -19.54 -4.40 3.52
N ASP A 280 -19.26 -5.70 3.63
CA ASP A 280 -18.15 -6.24 4.43
C ASP A 280 -16.77 -5.79 3.91
N ASN A 281 -16.67 -5.60 2.59
CA ASN A 281 -15.53 -4.98 1.91
C ASN A 281 -16.02 -3.67 1.30
N GLU A 282 -15.69 -2.55 1.92
CA GLU A 282 -16.10 -1.23 1.44
C GLU A 282 -15.10 -0.69 0.44
N TYR A 283 -15.60 0.11 -0.50
CA TYR A 283 -14.77 0.68 -1.56
C TYR A 283 -14.74 2.20 -1.46
N TRP A 284 -13.55 2.75 -1.61
CA TRP A 284 -13.25 4.16 -1.35
C TRP A 284 -12.51 4.77 -2.54
N ARG A 285 -12.95 5.97 -2.95
CA ARG A 285 -12.32 6.80 -3.98
C ARG A 285 -11.58 7.96 -3.33
N ARG A 286 -10.34 8.20 -3.77
CA ARG A 286 -9.48 9.27 -3.24
C ARG A 286 -9.98 10.67 -3.63
N PRO A 287 -9.60 11.72 -2.87
CA PRO A 287 -9.86 13.10 -3.22
C PRO A 287 -9.37 13.45 -4.64
N GLY A 288 -10.14 14.27 -5.36
CA GLY A 288 -9.81 14.71 -6.71
C GLY A 288 -9.92 13.66 -7.82
N LYS A 289 -10.40 12.42 -7.53
CA LYS A 289 -10.80 11.45 -8.56
C LYS A 289 -12.31 11.46 -8.75
N THR A 290 -12.77 11.52 -10.00
CA THR A 290 -14.21 11.60 -10.37
C THR A 290 -14.88 10.23 -10.49
N SER A 291 -14.13 9.21 -10.89
CA SER A 291 -14.62 7.90 -11.35
C SER A 291 -13.82 6.75 -10.71
N GLY A 292 -14.37 5.54 -10.71
CA GLY A 292 -13.74 4.34 -10.15
C GLY A 292 -13.31 4.41 -8.67
N MET A 293 -12.36 3.57 -8.27
CA MET A 293 -11.95 3.36 -6.87
C MET A 293 -10.46 3.64 -6.64
N SER A 294 -10.00 3.59 -5.38
CA SER A 294 -8.61 3.88 -4.99
C SER A 294 -8.12 3.13 -3.74
N ALA A 295 -9.03 2.70 -2.87
CA ALA A 295 -8.76 1.91 -1.67
C ALA A 295 -9.94 1.01 -1.30
N THR A 296 -9.72 0.03 -0.44
CA THR A 296 -10.77 -0.73 0.26
C THR A 296 -10.68 -0.55 1.78
N LEU A 297 -11.80 -0.77 2.48
CA LEU A 297 -11.85 -0.89 3.94
C LEU A 297 -12.57 -2.20 4.28
N LYS A 298 -11.83 -3.18 4.80
CA LYS A 298 -12.32 -4.49 5.23
C LYS A 298 -11.70 -4.83 6.58
N ASP A 299 -12.48 -5.37 7.51
CA ASP A 299 -12.02 -5.74 8.87
C ASP A 299 -11.26 -4.60 9.58
N ARG A 300 -11.73 -3.35 9.38
CA ARG A 300 -11.12 -2.08 9.83
C ARG A 300 -9.73 -1.76 9.26
N VAL A 301 -9.20 -2.57 8.34
CA VAL A 301 -7.95 -2.31 7.61
C VAL A 301 -8.24 -1.53 6.33
N PHE A 302 -7.62 -0.35 6.20
CA PHE A 302 -7.70 0.48 5.00
C PHE A 302 -6.55 0.13 4.04
N TYR A 303 -6.86 -0.53 2.92
CA TYR A 303 -5.86 -0.95 1.93
C TYR A 303 -5.89 -0.02 0.71
N VAL A 304 -4.82 0.74 0.52
CA VAL A 304 -4.69 1.71 -0.59
C VAL A 304 -3.91 1.08 -1.72
N PHE A 305 -4.50 1.03 -2.91
CA PHE A 305 -3.87 0.51 -4.13
C PHE A 305 -3.54 1.60 -5.16
N SER A 306 -4.09 2.81 -5.00
CA SER A 306 -3.78 3.94 -5.88
C SER A 306 -2.40 4.56 -5.58
N SER A 307 -1.61 4.79 -6.64
CA SER A 307 -0.32 5.51 -6.57
C SER A 307 -0.44 7.02 -6.34
N ASN A 308 -1.63 7.60 -6.51
CA ASN A 308 -1.87 9.04 -6.40
C ASN A 308 -2.69 9.38 -5.13
N ALA A 309 -2.46 8.65 -4.04
CA ALA A 309 -3.26 8.69 -2.81
C ALA A 309 -2.52 9.25 -1.58
N HIS A 310 -1.57 10.17 -1.79
CA HIS A 310 -0.84 10.85 -0.71
C HIS A 310 -1.80 11.35 0.40
N PRO A 311 -1.50 11.13 1.69
CA PRO A 311 -0.24 10.65 2.28
C PRO A 311 -0.02 9.13 2.24
N PHE A 312 -0.94 8.35 1.68
CA PHE A 312 -0.82 6.90 1.60
C PHE A 312 0.06 6.44 0.43
N GLU A 313 0.81 5.36 0.67
CA GLU A 313 1.57 4.63 -0.34
C GLU A 313 0.68 3.61 -1.07
N ALA A 314 1.03 3.32 -2.32
CA ALA A 314 0.35 2.28 -3.10
C ALA A 314 0.62 0.86 -2.54
N ASN A 315 -0.38 0.01 -2.68
CA ASN A 315 -0.38 -1.40 -2.28
C ASN A 315 -0.12 -1.63 -0.79
N ARG A 316 -0.49 -0.68 0.08
CA ARG A 316 -0.19 -0.70 1.52
C ARG A 316 -1.46 -0.66 2.39
N ALA A 317 -1.43 -1.43 3.49
CA ALA A 317 -2.49 -1.51 4.48
C ALA A 317 -2.23 -0.59 5.67
N TYR A 318 -3.26 0.12 6.12
CA TYR A 318 -3.22 1.08 7.22
C TYR A 318 -4.30 0.75 8.25
N SER A 319 -3.97 0.92 9.53
CA SER A 319 -4.95 0.80 10.62
C SER A 319 -5.75 2.10 10.78
N PRO A 320 -6.89 2.08 11.50
CA PRO A 320 -7.63 3.30 11.82
C PRO A 320 -6.76 4.41 12.41
N PHE A 321 -5.87 4.06 13.35
CA PHE A 321 -4.95 5.01 13.96
C PHE A 321 -3.91 5.54 12.97
N ALA A 322 -3.39 4.72 12.05
CA ALA A 322 -2.48 5.21 11.02
C ALA A 322 -3.17 6.10 9.97
N VAL A 323 -4.43 5.80 9.62
CA VAL A 323 -5.26 6.69 8.78
C VAL A 323 -5.46 8.04 9.47
N TYR A 324 -5.82 8.04 10.75
CA TYR A 324 -5.99 9.25 11.56
C TYR A 324 -4.68 10.05 11.70
N ALA A 325 -3.56 9.41 12.06
CA ALA A 325 -2.28 10.09 12.21
C ALA A 325 -1.77 10.69 10.90
N LEU A 326 -1.91 9.98 9.76
CA LEU A 326 -1.47 10.47 8.46
C LEU A 326 -2.31 11.64 7.94
N LEU A 327 -3.62 11.61 8.15
CA LEU A 327 -4.55 12.61 7.62
C LEU A 327 -4.69 13.83 8.54
N ASP A 328 -4.99 13.64 9.82
CA ASP A 328 -5.25 14.75 10.76
C ASP A 328 -3.95 15.38 11.30
N HIS A 329 -2.88 14.59 11.42
CA HIS A 329 -1.63 14.99 12.08
C HIS A 329 -0.39 14.93 11.17
N GLY A 330 -0.58 14.80 9.85
CA GLY A 330 0.51 14.81 8.87
C GLY A 330 1.53 13.67 9.01
N GLY A 331 1.19 12.60 9.72
CA GLY A 331 2.09 11.50 10.06
C GLY A 331 2.74 11.61 11.45
N ASP A 332 2.41 12.62 12.26
CA ASP A 332 2.84 12.69 13.66
C ASP A 332 1.96 11.79 14.54
N PHE A 333 2.46 10.58 14.81
CA PHE A 333 1.77 9.60 15.65
C PHE A 333 1.75 9.97 17.14
N GLU A 334 2.64 10.84 17.62
CA GLU A 334 2.66 11.27 19.03
C GLU A 334 1.59 12.33 19.28
N GLN A 335 1.50 13.33 18.40
CA GLN A 335 0.41 14.31 18.40
C GLN A 335 -0.95 13.63 18.19
N ALA A 336 -1.04 12.68 17.25
CA ALA A 336 -2.25 11.89 17.04
C ALA A 336 -2.69 11.11 18.31
N ALA A 337 -1.76 10.43 18.98
CA ALA A 337 -2.08 9.71 20.22
C ALA A 337 -2.49 10.64 21.37
N SER A 338 -1.88 11.83 21.44
CA SER A 338 -2.25 12.88 22.42
C SER A 338 -3.65 13.42 22.16
N ALA A 339 -3.98 13.75 20.91
CA ALA A 339 -5.31 14.21 20.51
C ALA A 339 -6.39 13.14 20.79
N LEU A 340 -6.11 11.87 20.46
CA LEU A 340 -7.00 10.76 20.78
C LEU A 340 -7.26 10.62 22.29
N ARG A 341 -6.24 10.83 23.14
CA ARG A 341 -6.43 10.82 24.60
C ARG A 341 -7.36 11.94 25.07
N GLN A 342 -7.28 13.13 24.46
CA GLN A 342 -8.19 14.25 24.76
C GLN A 342 -9.63 13.96 24.30
N LEU A 343 -9.79 13.20 23.21
CA LEU A 343 -11.07 12.68 22.72
C LEU A 343 -11.59 11.46 23.53
N GLY A 344 -10.92 11.10 24.64
CA GLY A 344 -11.34 10.01 25.52
C GLY A 344 -11.05 8.61 24.98
N PHE A 345 -9.99 8.45 24.16
CA PHE A 345 -9.46 7.14 23.78
C PHE A 345 -8.29 6.73 24.69
N GLY A 346 -8.34 5.49 25.17
CA GLY A 346 -7.35 4.87 26.05
C GLY A 346 -7.50 5.20 27.55
N GLY A 347 -7.14 4.24 28.39
CA GLY A 347 -7.31 4.28 29.85
C GLY A 347 -8.65 3.71 30.35
N ASP A 348 -8.70 3.34 31.63
CA ASP A 348 -9.88 2.73 32.24
C ASP A 348 -11.05 3.73 32.35
N PRO A 349 -12.27 3.39 31.89
CA PRO A 349 -13.45 4.26 32.01
C PRO A 349 -13.89 4.51 33.48
N HIS A 350 -13.30 3.80 34.44
CA HIS A 350 -13.53 3.98 35.88
C HIS A 350 -12.47 4.85 36.61
N ALA A 351 -11.37 5.25 35.95
CA ALA A 351 -10.27 5.97 36.59
C ALA A 351 -10.42 7.50 36.61
N SER A 352 -11.37 8.08 35.86
CA SER A 352 -11.43 9.52 35.54
C SER A 352 -11.79 10.48 36.70
N LEU A 353 -11.90 9.98 37.94
CA LEU A 353 -12.23 10.79 39.12
C LEU A 353 -11.17 10.75 40.24
N ALA A 354 -10.07 10.01 40.08
CA ALA A 354 -9.09 9.80 41.16
C ALA A 354 -7.69 10.39 40.93
N ASP A 355 -7.21 10.49 39.68
CA ASP A 355 -5.76 10.53 39.41
C ASP A 355 -5.20 11.88 38.89
N HIS A 356 -5.74 13.00 39.35
CA HIS A 356 -5.14 14.34 39.13
C HIS A 356 -3.87 14.61 39.98
N ALA A 357 -3.32 13.61 40.67
CA ALA A 357 -2.25 13.78 41.65
C ALA A 357 -0.84 13.33 41.22
N ASN A 358 -0.70 12.51 40.17
CA ASN A 358 0.57 11.82 39.86
C ASN A 358 1.16 12.08 38.45
N GLY A 359 0.89 13.26 37.88
CA GLY A 359 1.70 13.78 36.77
C GLY A 359 3.12 14.11 37.26
N ALA A 360 4.15 13.72 36.49
CA ALA A 360 5.55 14.00 36.84
C ALA A 360 5.76 15.53 36.98
N ASN A 361 6.15 15.97 38.18
CA ASN A 361 6.20 17.39 38.51
C ASN A 361 7.45 18.08 37.92
N ILE A 362 7.36 18.48 36.65
CA ILE A 362 8.42 19.19 35.91
C ILE A 362 8.60 20.67 36.33
N SER A 363 7.85 21.17 37.33
CA SER A 363 7.94 22.57 37.79
C SER A 363 9.35 22.96 38.28
N ALA A 364 10.13 21.98 38.73
CA ALA A 364 11.54 22.19 39.10
C ALA A 364 12.41 22.55 37.88
N ILE A 365 12.18 21.90 36.73
CA ILE A 365 12.93 22.13 35.49
C ILE A 365 12.58 23.50 34.90
N VAL A 366 11.28 23.83 34.81
CA VAL A 366 10.82 25.13 34.30
C VAL A 366 11.34 26.30 35.15
N ARG A 367 11.48 26.11 36.47
CA ARG A 367 12.08 27.13 37.37
C ARG A 367 13.58 27.31 37.16
N MET A 368 14.32 26.28 36.73
CA MET A 368 15.76 26.40 36.43
C MET A 368 16.03 27.13 35.11
N SER A 369 15.07 27.16 34.18
CA SER A 369 15.19 27.89 32.90
C SER A 369 14.98 29.41 33.00
N ALA A 370 14.55 29.93 34.16
CA ALA A 370 14.06 31.31 34.30
C ALA A 370 14.85 32.19 35.30
N ALA A 371 16.11 31.87 35.59
CA ALA A 371 16.96 32.64 36.52
C ALA A 371 18.35 32.96 35.91
N PRO A 372 18.71 34.24 35.73
CA PRO A 372 20.08 34.64 35.40
C PRO A 372 20.98 34.56 36.65
N GLY A 373 21.97 33.67 36.59
CA GLY A 373 23.19 33.53 37.41
C GLY A 373 23.35 34.22 38.79
N ALA A 374 23.60 33.41 39.82
CA ALA A 374 24.73 33.55 40.77
C ALA A 374 24.75 32.40 41.81
N CYS A 375 25.95 31.99 42.23
CA CYS A 375 26.15 31.10 43.39
C CYS A 375 26.39 31.94 44.68
N PRO A 376 26.66 31.36 45.86
CA PRO A 376 25.68 31.40 46.96
C PRO A 376 26.13 32.20 48.20
N SER A 377 25.18 32.65 49.02
CA SER A 377 25.43 33.17 50.36
C SER A 377 24.30 32.85 51.34
N ASP A 378 24.73 32.51 52.56
CA ASP A 378 24.02 32.01 53.74
C ASP A 378 22.72 32.67 54.23
N ASN A 379 21.90 31.83 54.88
CA ASN A 379 21.06 32.07 56.07
C ASN A 379 19.90 33.10 56.04
N GLY A 380 18.68 32.65 56.37
CA GLY A 380 17.58 33.55 56.78
C GLY A 380 16.17 32.95 56.79
N VAL A 381 15.81 32.23 57.85
CA VAL A 381 14.45 31.74 58.14
C VAL A 381 13.39 32.86 58.11
N LEU A 382 12.33 32.71 57.28
CA LEU A 382 10.91 32.83 57.69
C LEU A 382 9.97 32.59 56.50
N GLY A 383 9.01 31.68 56.67
CA GLY A 383 7.97 31.45 55.67
C GLY A 383 6.79 32.41 55.84
N GLN A 384 6.19 32.83 54.73
CA GLN A 384 4.81 33.31 54.69
C GLN A 384 4.20 33.07 53.31
N THR A 385 3.04 32.42 53.30
CA THR A 385 2.28 32.08 52.10
C THR A 385 1.66 33.36 51.51
N ILE A 386 1.93 33.64 50.23
CA ILE A 386 1.22 34.69 49.49
C ILE A 386 0.41 34.04 48.37
N GLU A 387 -0.91 34.12 48.49
CA GLU A 387 -1.84 33.79 47.41
C GLU A 387 -1.65 34.78 46.24
N HIS A 388 -0.91 34.38 45.22
CA HIS A 388 -0.77 35.23 44.04
C HIS A 388 -1.97 35.05 43.11
N ARG A 389 -2.85 36.06 43.11
CA ARG A 389 -4.02 36.13 42.22
C ARG A 389 -3.60 35.98 40.76
N ILE A 390 -4.51 35.41 39.96
CA ILE A 390 -4.42 35.41 38.50
C ILE A 390 -4.62 36.86 38.00
N GLY A 391 -3.52 37.61 37.97
CA GLY A 391 -3.40 38.89 37.27
C GLY A 391 -2.77 38.66 35.90
N GLN A 392 -3.25 39.38 34.89
CA GLN A 392 -2.82 39.25 33.50
C GLN A 392 -1.30 39.33 33.38
N ALA A 393 -0.66 38.28 32.83
CA ALA A 393 0.76 38.29 32.54
C ALA A 393 1.05 39.29 31.40
N ALA A 394 2.02 40.17 31.60
CA ALA A 394 2.53 41.04 30.55
C ALA A 394 3.14 40.18 29.42
N PRO A 395 3.08 40.63 28.15
CA PRO A 395 3.65 39.87 27.04
C PRO A 395 5.15 39.68 27.24
N VAL A 396 5.63 38.46 26.99
CA VAL A 396 7.05 38.11 26.95
C VAL A 396 7.72 39.00 25.89
N PRO A 397 8.88 39.63 26.16
CA PRO A 397 9.56 40.44 25.17
C PRO A 397 9.96 39.59 23.96
N ASP A 398 9.64 40.09 22.77
CA ASP A 398 9.90 39.42 21.50
C ASP A 398 11.42 39.31 21.28
N ILE A 399 11.96 38.09 21.34
CA ILE A 399 13.39 37.85 21.16
C ILE A 399 13.66 37.84 19.65
N ALA A 400 14.23 38.95 19.17
CA ALA A 400 14.63 39.06 17.77
C ALA A 400 15.54 37.88 17.37
N ASP A 401 15.21 37.24 16.24
CA ASP A 401 15.99 36.14 15.67
C ASP A 401 17.47 36.56 15.52
N PRO A 402 18.42 35.88 16.19
CA PRO A 402 19.85 36.20 16.10
C PRO A 402 20.44 35.89 14.71
N GLY A 403 19.69 35.22 13.83
CA GLY A 403 20.13 34.84 12.50
C GLY A 403 21.02 33.58 12.50
N PRO A 404 21.59 33.24 11.34
CA PRO A 404 22.40 32.04 11.20
C PRO A 404 23.69 32.12 12.01
N MET A 405 24.04 31.03 12.70
CA MET A 405 25.25 30.96 13.52
C MET A 405 26.53 31.18 12.68
N PRO A 406 27.45 32.08 13.08
CA PRO A 406 28.70 32.33 12.37
C PRO A 406 29.55 31.07 12.17
N ALA A 407 30.14 30.92 10.99
CA ALA A 407 30.89 29.71 10.62
C ALA A 407 32.11 29.44 11.52
N GLU A 408 32.73 30.49 12.08
CA GLU A 408 33.78 30.39 13.09
C GLU A 408 33.32 29.72 14.40
N MET A 409 32.05 29.85 14.80
CA MET A 409 31.51 29.21 16.00
C MET A 409 31.32 27.69 15.83
N LEU A 410 31.36 27.17 14.60
CA LEU A 410 31.42 25.73 14.33
C LEU A 410 32.83 25.14 14.60
N ARG A 411 33.86 25.96 14.84
CA ARG A 411 35.24 25.50 15.06
C ARG A 411 35.58 25.42 16.54
N VAL A 412 35.35 24.25 17.14
CA VAL A 412 35.74 23.95 18.53
C VAL A 412 37.12 23.27 18.53
N PRO A 413 38.16 23.83 19.19
CA PRO A 413 39.51 23.28 19.19
C PRO A 413 39.60 21.83 19.73
N GLY A 414 40.61 21.09 19.25
CA GLY A 414 40.80 19.67 19.56
C GLY A 414 39.91 18.75 18.72
N LEU A 415 39.51 17.61 19.30
CA LEU A 415 38.93 16.47 18.57
C LEU A 415 37.74 16.83 17.67
N ILE A 416 36.91 17.81 18.05
CA ILE A 416 35.76 18.25 17.24
C ILE A 416 36.24 18.84 15.91
N SER A 417 37.16 19.81 15.93
CA SER A 417 37.73 20.38 14.69
C SER A 417 38.55 19.36 13.90
N GLU A 418 39.31 18.47 14.57
CA GLU A 418 40.08 17.42 13.91
C GLU A 418 39.19 16.44 13.12
N VAL A 419 38.07 16.01 13.72
CA VAL A 419 37.08 15.15 13.06
C VAL A 419 36.36 15.90 11.94
N MET A 420 36.05 17.19 12.13
CA MET A 420 35.48 18.02 11.07
C MET A 420 36.42 18.15 9.87
N ASP A 421 37.70 18.45 10.10
CA ASP A 421 38.71 18.60 9.03
C ASP A 421 38.89 17.30 8.25
N HIS A 422 38.97 16.16 8.95
CA HIS A 422 39.00 14.86 8.30
C HIS A 422 37.74 14.59 7.46
N THR A 423 36.55 14.86 8.02
CA THR A 423 35.26 14.65 7.35
C THR A 423 35.14 15.51 6.09
N LEU A 424 35.48 16.80 6.19
CA LEU A 424 35.40 17.76 5.08
C LEU A 424 36.42 17.45 3.96
N ALA A 425 37.61 16.93 4.31
CA ALA A 425 38.64 16.58 3.34
C ALA A 425 38.29 15.34 2.47
N ILE A 426 37.41 14.45 2.95
CA ILE A 426 37.03 13.20 2.25
C ILE A 426 35.59 13.21 1.71
N ALA A 427 34.76 14.19 2.09
CA ALA A 427 33.37 14.24 1.67
C ALA A 427 33.23 14.60 0.18
N PRO A 428 32.47 13.83 -0.64
CA PRO A 428 32.14 14.20 -2.01
C PRO A 428 31.37 15.53 -2.12
N TYR A 429 30.63 15.89 -1.06
CA TYR A 429 29.89 17.15 -0.92
C TYR A 429 30.14 17.73 0.49
N PRO A 430 31.19 18.54 0.69
CA PRO A 430 31.54 19.06 2.02
C PRO A 430 30.46 19.99 2.60
N ASN A 431 30.01 19.71 3.83
CA ASN A 431 29.05 20.53 4.56
C ASN A 431 29.52 20.76 6.00
N HIS A 432 29.79 22.01 6.37
CA HIS A 432 30.36 22.39 7.66
C HIS A 432 29.43 22.16 8.85
N VAL A 433 28.11 22.37 8.69
CA VAL A 433 27.12 22.18 9.77
C VAL A 433 26.94 20.70 10.07
N MET A 434 26.85 19.86 9.02
CA MET A 434 26.76 18.40 9.20
C MET A 434 28.07 17.81 9.75
N ALA A 435 29.23 18.30 9.31
CA ALA A 435 30.52 17.90 9.85
C ALA A 435 30.64 18.26 11.35
N PHE A 436 30.20 19.46 11.75
CA PHE A 436 30.15 19.88 13.17
C PHE A 436 29.22 18.99 13.99
N GLY A 437 27.97 18.79 13.54
CA GLY A 437 26.99 17.96 14.25
C GLY A 437 27.46 16.50 14.41
N GLY A 438 28.07 15.94 13.36
CA GLY A 438 28.66 14.59 13.41
C GLY A 438 29.85 14.50 14.37
N ALA A 439 30.77 15.47 14.34
CA ALA A 439 31.92 15.52 15.26
C ALA A 439 31.49 15.69 16.72
N LEU A 440 30.50 16.54 16.98
CA LEU A 440 29.94 16.77 18.31
C LEU A 440 29.22 15.52 18.86
N ALA A 441 28.44 14.83 18.03
CA ALA A 441 27.79 13.57 18.41
C ALA A 441 28.80 12.44 18.67
N LEU A 442 29.87 12.36 17.88
CA LEU A 442 30.96 11.40 18.11
C LEU A 442 31.68 11.69 19.45
N GLN A 443 32.01 12.95 19.72
CA GLN A 443 32.59 13.38 21.00
C GLN A 443 31.69 13.03 22.19
N ALA A 444 30.38 13.29 22.08
CA ALA A 444 29.41 12.93 23.12
C ALA A 444 29.36 11.41 23.34
N PHE A 445 29.21 10.62 22.28
CA PHE A 445 29.19 9.15 22.36
C PHE A 445 30.46 8.57 23.01
N LEU A 446 31.64 9.05 22.63
CA LEU A 446 32.91 8.61 23.21
C LEU A 446 33.02 8.99 24.70
N ALA A 447 32.54 10.17 25.09
CA ALA A 447 32.50 10.62 26.48
C ALA A 447 31.49 9.80 27.31
N GLY A 448 30.27 9.59 26.82
CA GLY A 448 29.20 8.86 27.53
C GLY A 448 29.47 7.37 27.75
N ARG A 449 30.47 6.81 27.06
CA ARG A 449 31.01 5.46 27.33
C ARG A 449 31.97 5.42 28.51
N LYS A 450 32.63 6.53 28.85
CA LYS A 450 33.68 6.63 29.88
C LYS A 450 33.25 7.38 31.13
N VAL A 451 32.37 8.38 30.98
CA VAL A 451 31.92 9.28 32.04
C VAL A 451 30.41 9.14 32.21
N ARG A 452 30.00 9.04 33.46
CA ARG A 452 28.60 9.07 33.92
C ARG A 452 28.53 9.76 35.27
N ASP A 453 27.37 10.30 35.62
CA ASP A 453 27.09 10.76 36.97
C ASP A 453 26.64 9.58 37.89
N PRO A 454 26.40 9.80 39.19
CA PRO A 454 25.89 8.78 40.10
C PRO A 454 24.49 8.23 39.75
N GLY A 455 23.72 8.92 38.91
CA GLY A 455 22.42 8.48 38.40
C GLY A 455 22.49 7.68 37.08
N ASP A 456 23.69 7.33 36.62
CA ASP A 456 23.98 6.75 35.30
C ASP A 456 23.61 7.65 34.10
N ASN A 457 23.42 8.96 34.32
CA ASN A 457 23.27 9.91 33.23
C ASN A 457 24.60 10.02 32.46
N ARG A 458 24.51 10.03 31.13
CA ARG A 458 25.65 10.03 30.21
C ARG A 458 25.53 11.22 29.26
N THR A 459 26.67 11.72 28.78
CA THR A 459 26.70 12.74 27.72
C THR A 459 26.25 12.12 26.40
N ASN A 460 24.93 12.09 26.16
CA ASN A 460 24.34 11.59 24.92
C ASN A 460 23.61 12.73 24.21
N LEU A 461 24.00 13.01 22.96
CA LEU A 461 23.34 14.01 22.13
C LEU A 461 22.36 13.31 21.18
N TYR A 462 21.10 13.71 21.27
CA TYR A 462 20.06 13.28 20.34
C TYR A 462 20.12 14.17 19.10
N LEU A 463 20.59 13.62 17.98
CA LEU A 463 20.52 14.28 16.68
C LEU A 463 19.10 14.11 16.12
N LEU A 464 18.35 15.21 16.09
CA LEU A 464 17.06 15.30 15.41
C LEU A 464 17.30 15.89 14.02
N GLY A 465 17.07 15.09 12.98
CA GLY A 465 16.96 15.59 11.60
C GLY A 465 15.55 16.14 11.40
N LEU A 466 15.44 17.47 11.37
CA LEU A 466 14.22 18.22 11.05
C LEU A 466 14.15 18.50 9.55
#